data_AF-A0A7S3BA43-F1
#
_entry.id   AF-A0A7S3BA43-F1
#
_cell.length_a   1.000
_cell.length_b   1.000
_cell.length_c   1.000
_cell.angle_alpha   90.00
_cell.angle_beta   90.00
_cell.angle_gamma   90.00
#
_symmetry.space_group_name_H-M   'P 1'
#
loop_
_entity.id
_entity.type
_entity.pdbx_description
1 polymer ?
#
loop_
_entity_poly.entity_id
_entity_poly.type
_entity_poly.pdbx_seq_one_letter_code
_entity_poly.pdbx_strand_id
1 'polypeptide(L)'
;ALQYSLVTGFGSSFEFAGDYNDCRDGPPPKVCAIDAIRGGGPAMTEIAMLRDLNKARIAFDGAHEIATGHWGCGAFGNNHDLMFLKQWIAASEAGAEVVHYHDFDRKQSHNIVPLSRKMRHMTVGQLWKFLRDEITSDLRPADVATFSARMRNIATGKLALPSCSCKGTNK
;
A
#
# COMPACT_ATOMS: atom_id res chain seq x y z
N ALA A 1 -20.42 -4.55 -8.16
CA ALA A 1 -20.11 -4.61 -9.60
C ALA A 1 -20.26 -6.05 -10.07
N LEU A 2 -21.03 -6.30 -11.13
CA LEU A 2 -21.19 -7.64 -11.70
C LEU A 2 -20.04 -7.93 -12.69
N GLN A 3 -19.67 -9.20 -12.81
CA GLN A 3 -18.68 -9.67 -13.78
C GLN A 3 -19.42 -10.50 -14.84
N TYR A 4 -19.17 -10.19 -16.12
CA TYR A 4 -19.81 -10.89 -17.25
C TYR A 4 -18.81 -11.68 -18.11
N SER A 5 -17.52 -11.38 -18.00
CA SER A 5 -16.49 -11.96 -18.87
C SER A 5 -15.35 -12.51 -18.04
N LEU A 6 -14.80 -13.64 -18.50
CA LEU A 6 -13.48 -14.12 -18.14
C LEU A 6 -12.45 -13.46 -19.04
N VAL A 7 -11.26 -13.18 -18.50
CA VAL A 7 -10.17 -12.53 -19.23
C VAL A 7 -8.85 -13.20 -18.91
N THR A 8 -7.93 -13.18 -19.88
CA THR A 8 -6.55 -13.63 -19.72
C THR A 8 -5.59 -12.55 -20.19
N GLY A 9 -4.32 -12.66 -19.77
CA GLY A 9 -3.27 -11.73 -20.16
C GLY A 9 -3.40 -10.33 -19.53
N PHE A 10 -2.52 -9.43 -19.94
CA PHE A 10 -2.47 -8.05 -19.46
C PHE A 10 -1.70 -7.17 -20.45
N GLY A 11 -2.11 -5.91 -20.60
CA GLY A 11 -1.49 -5.01 -21.57
C GLY A 11 -1.73 -5.51 -23.00
N SER A 12 -0.67 -5.69 -23.79
CA SER A 12 -0.79 -6.13 -25.18
C SER A 12 -1.24 -7.59 -25.35
N SER A 13 -1.23 -8.40 -24.28
CA SER A 13 -1.74 -9.78 -24.31
C SER A 13 -3.15 -9.93 -23.75
N PHE A 14 -3.85 -8.83 -23.44
CA PHE A 14 -5.20 -8.88 -22.90
C PHE A 14 -6.19 -9.49 -23.90
N GLU A 15 -6.93 -10.51 -23.45
CA GLU A 15 -7.85 -11.27 -24.29
C GLU A 15 -9.13 -11.65 -23.55
N PHE A 16 -10.23 -11.73 -24.29
CA PHE A 16 -11.50 -12.29 -23.83
C PHE A 16 -11.40 -13.82 -23.77
N ALA A 17 -11.65 -14.39 -22.59
CA ALA A 17 -11.49 -15.82 -22.33
C ALA A 17 -12.83 -16.58 -22.22
N GLY A 18 -13.94 -15.94 -22.59
CA GLY A 18 -15.29 -16.52 -22.52
C GLY A 18 -16.20 -15.81 -21.52
N ASP A 19 -17.46 -16.25 -21.49
CA ASP A 19 -18.45 -15.71 -20.57
C ASP A 19 -18.18 -16.14 -19.13
N TYR A 20 -18.49 -15.26 -18.18
CA TYR A 20 -18.43 -15.59 -16.77
C TYR A 20 -19.57 -16.55 -16.41
N ASN A 21 -19.26 -17.63 -15.68
CA ASN A 21 -20.21 -18.69 -15.35
C ASN A 21 -20.96 -18.46 -14.02
N ASP A 22 -21.03 -17.21 -13.55
CA ASP A 22 -21.71 -16.81 -12.31
C ASP A 22 -21.31 -17.63 -11.06
N CYS A 23 -20.09 -18.16 -11.02
CA CYS A 23 -19.65 -19.08 -9.97
C CYS A 23 -19.24 -18.44 -8.65
N ARG A 24 -19.27 -17.10 -8.53
CA ARG A 24 -18.88 -16.41 -7.31
C ARG A 24 -20.00 -16.47 -6.28
N ASP A 25 -19.64 -16.93 -5.09
CA ASP A 25 -20.50 -16.84 -3.91
C ASP A 25 -20.51 -15.42 -3.30
N GLY A 26 -21.66 -15.07 -2.72
CA GLY A 26 -21.85 -13.83 -1.97
C GLY A 26 -22.19 -12.60 -2.83
N PRO A 27 -22.43 -11.45 -2.18
CA PRO A 27 -22.84 -10.24 -2.90
C PRO A 27 -21.72 -9.72 -3.81
N PRO A 28 -22.07 -9.01 -4.89
CA PRO A 28 -21.10 -8.32 -5.74
C PRO A 28 -20.23 -7.37 -4.92
N PRO A 29 -18.92 -7.23 -5.24
CA PRO A 29 -18.04 -6.35 -4.49
C PRO A 29 -18.44 -4.90 -4.75
N LYS A 30 -18.24 -4.05 -3.73
CA LYS A 30 -18.23 -2.59 -3.91
C LYS A 30 -16.87 -2.21 -4.48
N VAL A 31 -16.86 -1.46 -5.58
CA VAL A 31 -15.64 -1.03 -6.25
C VAL A 31 -15.49 0.47 -6.03
N CYS A 32 -14.33 0.89 -5.52
CA CYS A 32 -13.97 2.29 -5.39
C CYS A 32 -12.80 2.59 -6.32
N ALA A 33 -12.94 3.62 -7.15
CA ALA A 33 -11.86 4.08 -8.03
C ALA A 33 -11.05 5.17 -7.33
N ILE A 34 -9.74 4.96 -7.20
CA ILE A 34 -8.80 5.93 -6.65
C ILE A 34 -7.60 6.15 -7.56
N ASP A 35 -7.27 7.41 -7.78
CA ASP A 35 -6.13 7.84 -8.58
C ASP A 35 -4.92 8.14 -7.68
N ALA A 36 -3.74 7.59 -8.00
CA ALA A 36 -2.49 7.87 -7.28
C ALA A 36 -1.79 9.11 -7.84
N ILE A 37 -0.94 9.77 -7.05
CA ILE A 37 0.06 10.69 -7.60
C ILE A 37 0.99 9.90 -8.53
N ARG A 38 1.36 10.50 -9.67
CA ARG A 38 2.39 9.91 -10.54
C ARG A 38 3.73 9.84 -9.79
N GLY A 39 4.38 8.71 -9.91
CA GLY A 39 5.70 8.43 -9.34
C GLY A 39 6.82 9.31 -9.88
N GLY A 40 8.01 9.13 -9.30
CA GLY A 40 9.18 9.97 -9.51
C GLY A 40 9.50 10.83 -8.28
N GLY A 41 10.17 11.97 -8.50
CA GLY A 41 10.51 12.99 -7.50
C GLY A 41 9.41 13.32 -6.48
N PRO A 42 8.15 13.58 -6.89
CA PRO A 42 7.13 14.09 -5.99
C PRO A 42 6.58 13.07 -5.00
N ALA A 43 6.57 11.78 -5.33
CA ALA A 43 5.81 10.75 -4.60
C ALA A 43 6.28 10.51 -3.15
N MET A 44 7.51 10.93 -2.82
CA MET A 44 8.12 10.86 -1.49
C MET A 44 8.06 12.19 -0.72
N THR A 45 7.55 13.27 -1.32
CA THR A 45 7.31 14.51 -0.58
C THR A 45 6.20 14.31 0.44
N GLU A 46 6.28 14.96 1.60
CA GLU A 46 5.24 14.88 2.64
C GLU A 46 3.85 15.21 2.07
N ILE A 47 3.77 16.26 1.24
CA ILE A 47 2.52 16.69 0.59
C ILE A 47 1.94 15.58 -0.29
N ALA A 48 2.76 14.95 -1.15
CA ALA A 48 2.27 13.89 -2.02
C ALA A 48 1.91 12.62 -1.23
N MET A 49 2.69 12.29 -0.20
CA MET A 49 2.39 11.15 0.67
C MET A 49 1.07 11.35 1.41
N LEU A 50 0.85 12.53 2.00
CA LEU A 50 -0.42 12.89 2.65
C LEU A 50 -1.59 12.89 1.67
N ARG A 51 -1.39 13.37 0.44
CA ARG A 51 -2.42 13.34 -0.61
C ARG A 51 -2.88 11.92 -0.88
N ASP A 52 -1.95 11.00 -1.16
CA ASP A 52 -2.30 9.60 -1.44
C ASP A 52 -2.90 8.89 -0.21
N LEU A 53 -2.39 9.17 0.99
CA LEU A 53 -2.95 8.67 2.25
C LEU A 53 -4.41 9.09 2.43
N ASN A 54 -4.72 10.38 2.26
CA ASN A 54 -6.07 10.89 2.39
C ASN A 54 -7.01 10.33 1.31
N LYS A 55 -6.51 10.20 0.07
CA LYS A 55 -7.26 9.57 -1.04
C LYS A 55 -7.63 8.13 -0.71
N ALA A 56 -6.67 7.33 -0.25
CA ALA A 56 -6.89 5.94 0.13
C ALA A 56 -7.82 5.83 1.35
N ARG A 57 -7.60 6.65 2.39
CA ARG A 57 -8.44 6.64 3.61
C ARG A 57 -9.91 6.89 3.29
N ILE A 58 -10.21 7.88 2.44
CA ILE A 58 -11.60 8.20 2.07
C ILE A 58 -12.23 7.02 1.31
N ALA A 59 -11.47 6.35 0.43
CA ALA A 59 -11.96 5.19 -0.29
C ALA A 59 -12.17 3.95 0.58
N PHE A 60 -11.43 3.86 1.69
CA PHE A 60 -11.48 2.74 2.63
C PHE A 60 -12.51 2.96 3.76
N ASP A 61 -13.05 4.16 3.90
CA ASP A 61 -13.97 4.51 4.97
C ASP A 61 -15.23 3.64 4.95
N GLY A 62 -15.54 3.01 6.09
CA GLY A 62 -16.68 2.10 6.23
C GLY A 62 -16.50 0.70 5.61
N ALA A 63 -15.31 0.38 5.08
CA ALA A 63 -14.99 -0.97 4.63
C ALA A 63 -14.43 -1.82 5.79
N HIS A 64 -15.01 -3.01 6.02
CA HIS A 64 -14.46 -3.99 6.96
C HIS A 64 -13.21 -4.69 6.40
N GLU A 65 -13.29 -5.09 5.12
CA GLU A 65 -12.20 -5.73 4.39
C GLU A 65 -11.92 -4.97 3.09
N ILE A 66 -10.64 -4.86 2.74
CA ILE A 66 -10.16 -4.17 1.54
C ILE A 66 -9.37 -5.17 0.69
N ALA A 67 -9.74 -5.31 -0.58
CA ALA A 67 -8.92 -5.99 -1.57
C ALA A 67 -8.22 -4.94 -2.46
N THR A 68 -6.89 -4.94 -2.46
CA THR A 68 -6.06 -3.96 -3.20
C THR A 68 -4.75 -4.59 -3.69
N GLY A 69 -3.81 -3.81 -4.23
CA GLY A 69 -2.49 -4.27 -4.66
C GLY A 69 -1.51 -3.14 -4.89
N HIS A 70 -0.67 -3.26 -5.93
CA HIS A 70 0.34 -2.26 -6.32
C HIS A 70 -0.29 -1.00 -6.96
N TRP A 71 -1.19 -0.33 -6.22
CA TRP A 71 -1.85 0.92 -6.61
C TRP A 71 -0.83 1.98 -7.01
N GLY A 72 -0.92 2.48 -8.25
CA GLY A 72 -0.03 3.51 -8.77
C GLY A 72 1.39 3.06 -9.12
N CYS A 73 1.71 1.76 -9.07
CA CYS A 73 3.08 1.29 -9.30
C CYS A 73 3.40 0.89 -10.75
N GLY A 74 2.38 0.65 -11.58
CA GLY A 74 2.54 0.33 -13.00
C GLY A 74 2.86 1.57 -13.84
N ALA A 75 1.91 2.01 -14.67
CA ALA A 75 2.07 3.18 -15.54
C ALA A 75 2.44 4.49 -14.80
N PHE A 76 2.15 4.57 -13.50
CA PHE A 76 2.50 5.72 -12.68
C PHE A 76 3.88 5.58 -12.01
N GLY A 77 4.52 4.40 -12.01
CA GLY A 77 5.92 4.24 -11.62
C GLY A 77 6.22 4.47 -10.13
N ASN A 78 5.24 4.34 -9.23
CA ASN A 78 5.51 4.42 -7.80
C ASN A 78 6.22 3.17 -7.27
N ASN A 79 6.96 3.35 -6.17
CA ASN A 79 7.59 2.26 -5.45
C ASN A 79 6.55 1.40 -4.69
N HIS A 80 6.70 0.07 -4.77
CA HIS A 80 5.75 -0.89 -4.18
C HIS A 80 5.68 -0.80 -2.66
N ASP A 81 6.83 -0.76 -1.99
CA ASP A 81 6.91 -0.71 -0.53
C ASP A 81 6.34 0.63 -0.01
N LEU A 82 6.61 1.73 -0.73
CA LEU A 82 6.02 3.04 -0.41
C LEU A 82 4.49 3.04 -0.52
N MET A 83 3.95 2.53 -1.63
CA MET A 83 2.50 2.49 -1.84
C MET A 83 1.81 1.48 -0.92
N PHE A 84 2.49 0.40 -0.54
CA PHE A 84 2.00 -0.50 0.50
C PHE A 84 1.89 0.22 1.85
N LEU A 85 2.95 0.91 2.31
CA LEU A 85 2.94 1.64 3.58
C LEU A 85 1.85 2.71 3.60
N LYS A 86 1.67 3.47 2.51
CA LYS A 86 0.57 4.43 2.37
C LYS A 86 -0.79 3.75 2.53
N GLN A 87 -1.05 2.68 1.79
CA GLN A 87 -2.32 1.96 1.87
C GLN A 87 -2.56 1.35 3.26
N TRP A 88 -1.52 0.83 3.91
CA TRP A 88 -1.63 0.22 5.23
C TRP A 88 -1.93 1.24 6.33
N ILE A 89 -1.27 2.40 6.33
CA ILE A 89 -1.59 3.53 7.22
C ILE A 89 -3.05 3.97 7.00
N ALA A 90 -3.44 4.17 5.73
CA ALA A 90 -4.79 4.62 5.38
C ALA A 90 -5.89 3.63 5.78
N ALA A 91 -5.68 2.33 5.56
CA ALA A 91 -6.62 1.28 5.95
C ALA A 91 -6.78 1.18 7.47
N SER A 92 -5.66 1.26 8.19
CA SER A 92 -5.65 1.23 9.66
C SER A 92 -6.38 2.44 10.25
N GLU A 93 -6.18 3.63 9.66
CA GLU A 93 -6.88 4.87 10.06
C GLU A 93 -8.38 4.84 9.71
N ALA A 94 -8.76 4.17 8.62
CA ALA A 94 -10.16 3.98 8.23
C ALA A 94 -10.89 2.94 9.09
N GLY A 95 -10.18 2.22 9.97
CA GLY A 95 -10.74 1.17 10.82
C GLY A 95 -11.03 -0.14 10.08
N ALA A 96 -10.40 -0.39 8.92
CA ALA A 96 -10.52 -1.66 8.22
C ALA A 96 -9.78 -2.76 8.98
N GLU A 97 -10.42 -3.92 9.15
CA GLU A 97 -9.87 -5.04 9.91
C GLU A 97 -8.87 -5.84 9.08
N VAL A 98 -9.15 -6.01 7.78
CA VAL A 98 -8.35 -6.87 6.90
C VAL A 98 -8.01 -6.15 5.59
N VAL A 99 -6.73 -6.22 5.20
CA VAL A 99 -6.25 -5.81 3.87
C VAL A 99 -5.71 -7.03 3.12
N HIS A 100 -6.44 -7.45 2.09
CA HIS A 100 -6.02 -8.43 1.11
C HIS A 100 -5.16 -7.73 0.04
N TYR A 101 -3.84 -7.86 0.16
CA TYR A 101 -2.89 -7.22 -0.74
C TYR A 101 -2.39 -8.19 -1.82
N HIS A 102 -2.76 -7.94 -3.07
CA HIS A 102 -2.43 -8.78 -4.21
C HIS A 102 -1.18 -8.28 -4.97
N ASP A 103 -0.28 -9.20 -5.33
CA ASP A 103 0.97 -8.90 -6.04
C ASP A 103 1.08 -9.52 -7.45
N PHE A 104 -0.06 -9.97 -7.99
CA PHE A 104 -0.23 -10.52 -9.34
C PHE A 104 0.77 -11.64 -9.68
N ASP A 105 1.16 -12.46 -8.70
CA ASP A 105 2.13 -13.56 -8.84
C ASP A 105 3.50 -13.15 -9.36
N ARG A 106 3.83 -11.85 -9.30
CA ARG A 106 5.11 -11.32 -9.81
C ARG A 106 6.24 -11.39 -8.79
N LYS A 107 5.98 -11.90 -7.58
CA LYS A 107 6.92 -11.91 -6.43
C LYS A 107 7.51 -10.52 -6.13
N GLN A 108 6.75 -9.49 -6.49
CA GLN A 108 7.15 -8.09 -6.41
C GLN A 108 6.98 -7.51 -5.00
N SER A 109 6.44 -8.30 -4.07
CA SER A 109 6.12 -7.93 -2.68
C SER A 109 7.05 -8.55 -1.64
N HIS A 110 8.28 -8.92 -2.03
CA HIS A 110 9.24 -9.64 -1.17
C HIS A 110 9.53 -8.96 0.18
N ASN A 111 9.46 -7.63 0.26
CA ASN A 111 9.65 -6.90 1.53
C ASN A 111 8.35 -6.66 2.30
N ILE A 112 7.18 -6.67 1.66
CA ILE A 112 5.91 -6.26 2.27
C ILE A 112 5.59 -7.07 3.52
N VAL A 113 5.65 -8.41 3.43
CA VAL A 113 5.33 -9.29 4.56
C VAL A 113 6.35 -9.15 5.72
N PRO A 114 7.68 -9.14 5.47
CA PRO A 114 8.65 -8.82 6.53
C PRO A 114 8.47 -7.43 7.14
N LEU A 115 8.20 -6.39 6.33
CA LEU A 115 7.97 -5.02 6.78
C LEU A 115 6.74 -4.97 7.69
N SER A 116 5.62 -5.56 7.27
CA SER A 116 4.39 -5.57 8.07
C SER A 116 4.61 -6.26 9.41
N ARG A 117 5.26 -7.44 9.43
CA ARG A 117 5.59 -8.16 10.67
C ARG A 117 6.47 -7.33 11.62
N LYS A 118 7.46 -6.63 11.08
CA LYS A 118 8.38 -5.81 11.88
C LYS A 118 7.72 -4.54 12.40
N MET A 119 6.88 -3.87 11.61
CA MET A 119 6.28 -2.60 11.96
C MET A 119 4.90 -2.73 12.64
N ARG A 120 4.30 -3.94 12.74
CA ARG A 120 2.94 -4.16 13.30
C ARG A 120 2.70 -3.65 14.72
N HIS A 121 3.75 -3.35 15.46
CA HIS A 121 3.69 -2.85 16.83
C HIS A 121 3.54 -1.33 16.90
N MET A 122 3.68 -0.62 15.77
CA MET A 122 3.55 0.82 15.67
C MET A 122 2.07 1.22 15.48
N THR A 123 1.65 2.30 16.13
CA THR A 123 0.39 2.96 15.83
C THR A 123 0.44 3.64 14.45
N VAL A 124 -0.71 4.00 13.90
CA VAL A 124 -0.81 4.81 12.66
C VAL A 124 0.08 6.04 12.72
N GLY A 125 0.01 6.82 13.80
CA GLY A 125 0.81 8.02 13.98
C GLY A 125 2.31 7.75 14.09
N GLN A 126 2.71 6.65 14.74
CA GLN A 126 4.12 6.25 14.83
C GLN A 126 4.68 5.82 13.47
N LEU A 127 3.94 5.01 12.73
CA LEU A 127 4.34 4.55 11.40
C LEU A 127 4.41 5.71 10.40
N TRP A 128 3.44 6.62 10.43
CA TRP A 128 3.47 7.84 9.63
C TRP A 128 4.70 8.70 9.95
N LYS A 129 4.96 8.95 11.24
CA LYS A 129 6.12 9.71 11.67
C LYS A 129 7.42 9.05 11.23
N PHE A 130 7.54 7.74 11.37
CA PHE A 130 8.71 6.99 10.92
C PHE A 130 8.91 7.10 9.40
N LEU A 131 7.85 6.91 8.61
CA LEU A 131 7.90 7.03 7.15
C LEU A 131 8.35 8.44 6.72
N ARG A 132 7.76 9.48 7.32
CA ARG A 132 8.05 10.87 6.97
C ARG A 132 9.43 11.33 7.46
N ASP A 133 9.74 11.10 8.73
CA ASP A 133 10.89 11.73 9.40
C ASP A 133 12.18 10.92 9.24
N GLU A 134 12.10 9.58 9.26
CA GLU A 134 13.29 8.71 9.27
C GLU A 134 13.55 8.04 7.91
N ILE A 135 12.49 7.76 7.14
CA ILE A 135 12.62 7.01 5.88
C ILE A 135 12.75 7.92 4.66
N THR A 136 12.10 9.09 4.64
CA THR A 136 11.96 9.91 3.42
C THR A 136 12.46 11.35 3.55
N SER A 137 12.75 11.85 4.75
CA SER A 137 13.04 13.28 4.98
C SER A 137 14.25 13.84 4.23
N ASP A 138 15.28 13.01 4.04
CA ASP A 138 16.53 13.31 3.34
C ASP A 138 16.51 12.89 1.85
N LEU A 139 15.44 12.28 1.37
CA LEU A 139 15.30 11.82 -0.01
C LEU A 139 14.73 12.94 -0.90
N ARG A 140 15.39 14.10 -0.92
CA ARG A 140 14.99 15.27 -1.72
C ARG A 140 16.12 15.70 -2.68
N PRO A 141 15.93 15.63 -4.01
CA PRO A 141 14.78 15.06 -4.73
C PRO A 141 14.62 13.56 -4.46
N ALA A 142 13.48 12.95 -4.79
CA ALA A 142 13.24 11.54 -4.46
C ALA A 142 14.36 10.63 -4.98
N ASP A 143 14.92 9.85 -4.06
CA ASP A 143 15.88 8.80 -4.35
C ASP A 143 15.23 7.43 -4.07
N VAL A 144 14.71 6.84 -5.14
CA VAL A 144 14.03 5.54 -5.09
C VAL A 144 14.99 4.40 -4.78
N ALA A 145 16.26 4.51 -5.15
CA ALA A 145 17.26 3.47 -4.89
C ALA A 145 17.58 3.43 -3.39
N THR A 146 17.83 4.58 -2.78
CA THR A 146 18.08 4.70 -1.33
C THR A 146 16.84 4.29 -0.53
N PHE A 147 15.64 4.72 -0.94
CA PHE A 147 14.40 4.27 -0.30
C PHE A 147 14.28 2.73 -0.32
N SER A 148 14.47 2.11 -1.50
CA SER A 148 14.36 0.65 -1.65
C SER A 148 15.41 -0.10 -0.84
N ALA A 149 16.63 0.45 -0.73
CA ALA A 149 17.68 -0.11 0.11
C ALA A 149 17.31 -0.05 1.60
N ARG A 150 16.72 1.07 2.07
CA ARG A 150 16.22 1.20 3.45
C ARG A 150 15.12 0.18 3.74
N MET A 151 14.13 0.06 2.86
CA MET A 151 13.05 -0.93 3.03
C MET A 151 13.60 -2.35 3.11
N ARG A 152 14.53 -2.71 2.22
CA ARG A 152 15.21 -4.02 2.27
C ARG A 152 16.00 -4.23 3.56
N ASN A 153 16.72 -3.21 4.04
CA ASN A 153 17.49 -3.31 5.28
C ASN A 153 16.57 -3.49 6.49
N ILE A 154 15.42 -2.81 6.54
CA ILE A 154 14.43 -3.05 7.59
C ILE A 154 13.87 -4.47 7.47
N ALA A 155 13.42 -4.86 6.28
CA ALA A 155 12.85 -6.19 6.01
C ALA A 155 13.80 -7.32 6.45
N THR A 156 15.10 -7.16 6.22
CA THR A 156 16.15 -8.11 6.59
C THR A 156 16.71 -7.92 8.01
N GLY A 157 16.26 -6.90 8.75
CA GLY A 157 16.71 -6.62 10.12
C GLY A 157 18.08 -5.95 10.23
N LYS A 158 18.66 -5.47 9.12
CA LYS A 158 19.90 -4.69 9.10
C LYS A 158 19.73 -3.25 9.55
N LEU A 159 18.50 -2.73 9.52
CA LEU A 159 18.14 -1.43 10.09
C LEU A 159 17.14 -1.65 11.23
N ALA A 160 17.49 -1.16 12.42
CA ALA A 160 16.62 -1.24 13.60
C ALA A 160 15.44 -0.28 13.46
N LEU A 161 14.30 -0.67 14.03
CA LEU A 161 13.12 0.19 14.14
C LEU A 161 13.16 0.98 15.45
N PRO A 162 12.56 2.18 15.49
CA PRO A 162 12.36 2.91 16.73
C PRO A 162 11.67 2.02 17.77
N SER A 163 12.16 2.02 19.01
CA SER A 163 11.47 1.35 20.11
C SER A 163 10.17 2.12 20.42
N CYS A 164 9.08 1.38 20.67
CA CYS A 164 7.85 2.00 21.16
C CYS A 164 8.12 2.68 22.50
N SER A 165 8.14 4.02 22.52
CA SER A 165 8.03 4.76 23.77
C SER A 165 6.57 4.72 24.22
N CYS A 166 6.23 3.74 25.05
CA CYS A 166 4.98 3.76 25.80
C CYS A 166 5.06 4.90 26.82
N LYS A 167 4.76 6.13 26.42
CA LYS A 167 4.35 7.15 27.39
C LYS A 167 2.91 6.80 27.78
N GLY A 168 2.78 5.99 28.82
CA GLY A 168 1.49 5.72 29.45
C GLY A 168 0.85 7.05 29.85
N THR A 169 -0.24 7.41 29.20
CA THR A 169 -1.16 8.39 29.73
C THR A 169 -1.99 7.68 30.79
N ASN A 170 -1.58 7.81 32.05
CA ASN A 170 -2.50 7.62 33.16
C ASN A 170 -3.64 8.64 32.99
N LYS A 171 -4.86 8.14 32.78
CA LYS A 171 -6.10 8.82 33.14
C LYS A 171 -6.90 7.85 33.99
#